data_AF-A0A6A6ZUR4-F1
#
_entry.id   AF-A0A6A6ZUR4-F1
#
_cell.length_a   1.000
_cell.length_b   1.000
_cell.length_c   1.000
_cell.angle_alpha   90.00
_cell.angle_beta   90.00
_cell.angle_gamma   90.00
#
_symmetry.space_group_name_H-M   'P 1'
#
loop_
_entity.id
_entity.type
_entity.pdbx_description
1 polymer ?
#
loop_
_entity_poly.entity_id
_entity_poly.type
_entity_poly.pdbx_seq_one_letter_code
_entity_poly.pdbx_strand_id
1 'polypeptide(L)' 'MAETDIEFQHFEHLAAYSIAICKECRHGVLPSYIKSHLQRAHKVKQKQAEDIAERL' A
#
# COMPACT_ATOMS: atom_id res chain seq x y z
N MET A 1 12.25 9.72 -33.37
CA MET A 1 11.56 9.18 -32.18
C MET A 1 12.62 9.00 -31.10
N ALA A 2 12.86 10.06 -30.36
CA ALA A 2 13.76 10.12 -29.21
C ALA A 2 13.07 11.06 -28.21
N GLU A 3 13.47 11.03 -26.95
CA GLU A 3 13.00 11.91 -25.87
C GLU A 3 11.83 11.41 -25.00
N THR A 4 11.84 10.13 -24.63
CA THR A 4 11.20 9.67 -23.36
C THR A 4 12.22 9.31 -22.28
N ASP A 5 13.52 9.57 -22.50
CA ASP A 5 14.61 9.04 -21.67
C ASP A 5 15.06 9.96 -20.52
N ILE A 6 14.54 11.19 -20.44
CA ILE A 6 14.95 12.14 -19.40
C ILE A 6 14.09 11.97 -18.12
N GLU A 7 12.90 11.38 -18.21
CA GLU A 7 11.97 11.24 -17.07
C GLU A 7 12.33 10.11 -16.09
N PHE A 8 13.37 9.31 -16.37
CA PHE A 8 13.79 8.18 -15.55
C PHE A 8 15.07 8.43 -14.72
N GLN A 9 15.73 9.59 -14.84
CA GLN A 9 17.02 9.83 -14.15
C GLN A 9 16.90 10.11 -12.65
N HIS A 10 15.70 10.24 -12.09
CA HIS A 10 15.51 10.48 -10.65
C HIS A 10 14.54 9.54 -9.95
N PHE A 11 13.63 8.87 -10.66
CA PHE A 11 12.68 7.95 -10.06
C PHE A 11 12.36 6.79 -11.01
N GLU A 12 12.61 5.57 -10.56
CA GLU A 12 12.20 4.35 -11.24
C GLU A 12 10.69 4.15 -11.05
N HIS A 13 9.94 3.88 -12.11
CA HIS A 13 8.51 3.56 -12.04
C HIS A 13 8.31 2.27 -11.21
N LEU A 14 8.13 2.40 -9.90
CA LEU A 14 7.81 1.31 -8.96
C LEU A 14 6.34 0.87 -9.10
N ALA A 15 5.91 0.48 -10.30
CA ALA A 15 4.68 -0.29 -10.49
C ALA A 15 4.76 -1.70 -9.83
N ALA A 16 5.95 -2.11 -9.38
CA ALA A 16 6.23 -3.42 -8.80
C ALA A 16 5.86 -3.57 -7.32
N TYR A 17 5.57 -2.48 -6.60
CA TYR A 17 5.20 -2.56 -5.18
C TYR A 17 3.79 -2.01 -4.98
N SER A 18 2.79 -2.87 -5.19
CA SER A 18 1.43 -2.65 -4.70
C SER A 18 1.48 -2.49 -3.19
N ILE A 19 1.70 -1.27 -2.69
CA ILE A 19 1.71 -0.93 -1.28
C ILE A 19 0.48 -0.07 -1.02
N ALA A 20 -0.32 -0.47 -0.03
CA ALA A 20 -1.43 0.32 0.49
C ALA A 20 -0.93 1.25 1.59
N ILE A 21 -1.29 2.53 1.54
CA ILE A 21 -0.96 3.49 2.59
C ILE A 21 -2.14 3.59 3.56
N CYS A 22 -1.91 3.31 4.84
CA CYS A 22 -2.92 3.53 5.86
C CYS A 22 -3.13 5.04 6.03
N LYS A 23 -4.36 5.52 5.79
CA LYS A 23 -4.66 6.96 5.89
C LYS A 23 -4.61 7.50 7.32
N GLU A 24 -4.78 6.65 8.32
CA GLU A 24 -4.79 7.05 9.74
C GLU A 24 -3.37 7.26 10.28
N CYS A 25 -2.46 6.31 10.04
CA CYS A 25 -1.08 6.38 10.56
C CYS A 25 -0.02 6.68 9.50
N ARG A 26 -0.41 6.85 8.23
CA ARG A 26 0.46 7.10 7.07
C ARG A 26 1.55 6.04 6.84
N HIS A 27 1.36 4.84 7.38
CA HIS A 27 2.27 3.72 7.20
C HIS A 27 1.99 3.02 5.85
N GLY A 28 3.05 2.76 5.06
CA GLY A 28 2.97 1.93 3.86
C GLY A 28 2.95 0.44 4.22
N VAL A 29 1.91 -0.27 3.82
CA VAL A 29 1.66 -1.67 4.15
C VAL A 29 1.41 -2.45 2.88
N LEU A 30 2.00 -3.63 2.76
CA LEU A 30 1.68 -4.54 1.67
C LEU A 30 0.22 -5.04 1.80
N PRO A 31 -0.54 -5.24 0.70
CA PRO A 31 -1.92 -5.69 0.68
C PRO A 31 -2.17 -6.93 1.55
N SER A 32 -1.30 -7.95 1.42
CA SER A 32 -1.36 -9.17 2.22
C SER A 32 -1.21 -8.94 3.74
N TYR A 33 -0.67 -7.79 4.14
CA TYR A 33 -0.43 -7.40 5.54
C TYR A 33 -1.42 -6.35 6.06
N ILE A 34 -2.37 -5.87 5.25
CA ILE A 34 -3.37 -4.88 5.68
C ILE A 34 -4.14 -5.40 6.90
N LYS A 35 -4.62 -6.65 6.86
CA LYS A 35 -5.33 -7.28 8.00
C LYS A 35 -4.50 -7.26 9.28
N SER A 36 -3.24 -7.69 9.17
CA SER A 36 -2.31 -7.72 10.31
C SER A 36 -2.01 -6.32 10.84
N HIS A 37 -1.88 -5.33 9.95
CA HIS A 37 -1.66 -3.93 10.32
C HIS A 37 -2.87 -3.34 11.06
N LEU A 38 -4.08 -3.54 10.54
CA LEU A 38 -5.32 -3.08 11.18
C LEU A 38 -5.51 -3.70 12.57
N GLN A 39 -5.20 -4.98 12.74
CA GLN A 39 -5.28 -5.65 14.04
C GLN A 39 -4.22 -5.16 15.04
N ARG A 40 -2.98 -4.94 14.61
CA ARG A 40 -1.87 -4.61 15.52
C ARG A 40 -1.76 -3.11 15.82
N ALA A 41 -1.86 -2.27 14.79
CA ALA A 41 -1.69 -0.82 14.93
C ALA A 41 -2.99 -0.14 15.38
N HIS A 42 -4.13 -0.60 14.88
CA HIS A 42 -5.43 0.04 15.11
C HIS A 42 -6.38 -0.79 15.99
N LYS A 43 -5.96 -1.98 16.44
CA LYS A 43 -6.76 -2.91 17.29
C LYS A 43 -8.15 -3.20 16.72
N VAL A 44 -8.28 -3.14 15.39
CA VAL A 44 -9.53 -3.41 14.67
C VAL A 44 -9.90 -4.88 14.85
N LYS A 45 -11.18 -5.16 15.11
CA LYS A 45 -11.68 -6.53 15.27
C LYS A 45 -11.46 -7.30 13.96
N GLN A 46 -11.11 -8.58 14.05
CA GLN A 46 -10.78 -9.42 12.90
C GLN A 46 -11.79 -9.32 11.74
N LYS A 47 -13.09 -9.42 12.05
CA LYS A 47 -14.17 -9.34 11.04
C LYS A 47 -14.19 -8.00 10.28
N GLN A 48 -13.86 -6.90 10.95
CA GLN A 48 -13.79 -5.58 10.31
C GLN A 48 -12.51 -5.43 9.48
N ALA A 49 -11.39 -6.00 9.96
CA ALA A 49 -10.14 -5.99 9.21
C ALA A 49 -10.21 -6.85 7.93
N GLU A 50 -10.99 -7.93 7.94
CA GLU A 50 -11.28 -8.77 6.78
C GLU A 50 -12.10 -8.03 5.72
N ASP A 51 -13.20 -7.37 6.11
CA ASP A 51 -14.03 -6.56 5.19
C ASP A 51 -13.21 -5.46 4.50
N ILE A 52 -12.34 -4.78 5.25
CA ILE A 52 -11.49 -3.71 4.71
C ILE A 52 -10.45 -4.27 3.75
N ALA A 53 -9.87 -5.43 4.04
CA ALA A 53 -8.84 -6.04 3.20
C ALA A 53 -9.44 -6.63 1.90
N GLU A 54 -10.68 -7.11 1.91
CA GLU A 54 -11.36 -7.66 0.73
C GLU A 54 -11.81 -6.57 -0.26
N ARG A 55 -11.97 -5.33 0.22
CA ARG A 55 -12.41 -4.17 -0.58
C ARG A 55 -11.27 -3.35 -1.19
N LEU A 56 -10.01 -3.72 -0.94
CA LEU A 56 -8.79 -3.07 -1.43
C LEU A 56 -8.06 -3.95 -2.43
#